data_AF-A0A4S5JM07-F1
#
_entry.id   AF-A0A4S5JM07-F1
#
_cell.length_a   1.000
_cell.length_b   1.000
_cell.length_c   1.000
_cell.angle_alpha   90.00
_cell.angle_beta   90.00
_cell.angle_gamma   90.00
#
_symmetry.space_group_name_H-M   'P 1'
#
loop_
_entity.id
_entity.type
_entity.pdbx_description
1 polymer ?
#
loop_
_entity_poly.entity_id
_entity_poly.type
_entity_poly.pdbx_seq_one_letter_code
_entity_poly.pdbx_strand_id
1 'polypeptide(L)' 'MSKFLRQSGAQYRVFDMGRRVCKLTPEQFVSFDNCQLPYPYPFKRFAQMGIIFWHPDAAEKQYVWFL' A
#
# COMPACT_ATOMS: atom_id res chain seq x y z
N MET A 1 -2.04 -8.79 -1.73
CA MET A 1 -0.78 -8.06 -1.47
C MET A 1 -0.54 -7.81 0.02
N SER A 2 -1.54 -7.32 0.75
CA SER A 2 -1.46 -7.04 2.19
C SER A 2 -1.03 -8.27 3.02
N LYS A 3 -1.52 -9.45 2.66
CA LYS A 3 -1.15 -10.73 3.29
C LYS A 3 0.33 -11.09 3.11
N PHE A 4 0.88 -10.86 1.91
CA PHE A 4 2.29 -11.13 1.61
C PHE A 4 3.21 -10.22 2.44
N LEU A 5 2.93 -8.91 2.46
CA LEU A 5 3.71 -7.94 3.24
C LEU A 5 3.65 -8.21 4.76
N ARG A 6 2.50 -8.68 5.26
CA ARG A 6 2.39 -9.12 6.67
C ARG A 6 3.18 -10.40 6.94
N GLN A 7 3.14 -11.38 6.04
CA GLN A 7 3.82 -12.66 6.22
C GLN A 7 5.34 -12.55 6.12
N SER A 8 5.86 -11.59 5.34
CA SER A 8 7.30 -11.35 5.28
C SER A 8 7.87 -10.70 6.54
N GLY A 9 7.02 -10.24 7.47
CA GLY A 9 7.46 -9.48 8.65
C GLY A 9 7.93 -8.07 8.32
N ALA A 10 7.74 -7.60 7.08
CA ALA A 10 8.10 -6.27 6.66
C ALA A 10 7.11 -5.24 7.22
N GLN A 11 7.63 -4.09 7.65
CA GLN A 11 6.82 -2.92 7.91
C GLN A 11 6.55 -2.21 6.59
N TYR A 12 5.34 -1.66 6.42
CA TYR A 12 4.97 -1.00 5.19
C TYR A 12 4.04 0.19 5.40
N ARG A 13 4.06 1.11 4.44
CA ARG A 13 3.15 2.24 4.31
C ARG A 13 2.65 2.30 2.87
N VAL A 14 1.35 2.54 2.72
CA VAL A 14 0.70 2.63 1.42
C VAL A 14 0.22 4.06 1.20
N PHE A 15 0.40 4.55 -0.01
CA PHE A 15 -0.03 5.86 -0.45
C PHE A 15 -0.83 5.71 -1.73
N ASP A 16 -1.95 6.42 -1.83
CA ASP A 16 -2.57 6.74 -3.10
C ASP A 16 -1.68 7.72 -3.84
N MET A 17 -1.51 7.50 -5.15
CA MET A 17 -0.72 8.34 -6.05
C MET A 17 -1.56 8.86 -7.22
N GLY A 18 -2.88 8.83 -7.11
CA GLY A 18 -3.77 9.29 -8.18
C GLY A 18 -3.76 10.81 -8.32
N ARG A 19 -4.81 11.46 -7.81
CA ARG A 19 -4.95 12.92 -7.98
C ARG A 19 -4.09 13.72 -6.99
N ARG A 20 -3.77 13.12 -5.85
CA ARG A 20 -2.93 13.68 -4.79
C ARG A 20 -2.23 12.53 -4.07
N VAL A 21 -0.99 12.74 -3.64
CA VAL A 21 -0.33 11.78 -2.75
C VAL A 21 -0.99 11.81 -1.37
N CYS A 22 -1.72 10.76 -1.03
CA CYS A 22 -2.48 10.63 0.21
C CYS A 22 -2.14 9.30 0.89
N LYS A 23 -1.91 9.32 2.21
CA LYS A 23 -1.66 8.09 2.95
C LYS A 23 -2.94 7.26 3.05
N LEU A 24 -2.87 5.97 2.70
CA LEU A 24 -3.95 5.01 2.96
C LEU A 24 -3.78 4.42 4.36
N THR A 25 -4.90 4.22 5.07
CA THR A 25 -4.85 3.47 6.32
C THR A 25 -4.67 1.98 6.05
N PRO A 26 -4.11 1.21 6.99
CA PRO A 26 -4.00 -0.24 6.86
C PRO A 26 -5.36 -0.90 6.57
N GLU A 27 -6.44 -0.41 7.19
CA GLU A 27 -7.79 -0.94 7.02
C GLU A 27 -8.32 -0.71 5.61
N GLN A 28 -8.10 0.49 5.04
CA GLN A 28 -8.49 0.80 3.67
C GLN A 28 -7.78 -0.10 2.67
N PHE A 29 -6.45 -0.27 2.84
CA PHE A 29 -5.66 -1.12 1.97
C PHE A 29 -6.06 -2.59 2.07
N VAL A 30 -6.24 -3.12 3.28
CA VAL A 30 -6.66 -4.52 3.50
C VAL A 30 -8.07 -4.78 2.97
N SER A 31 -9.01 -3.84 3.18
CA SER A 31 -10.39 -3.98 2.69
C SER A 31 -10.45 -4.02 1.17
N PHE A 32 -9.65 -3.17 0.50
CA PHE A 32 -9.50 -3.21 -0.96
C PHE A 32 -8.82 -4.51 -1.44
N ASP A 33 -7.71 -4.91 -0.80
CA ASP A 33 -6.96 -6.12 -1.17
C ASP A 33 -7.78 -7.41 -1.02
N ASN A 34 -8.74 -7.41 -0.08
CA ASN A 34 -9.69 -8.50 0.14
C ASN A 34 -10.98 -8.38 -0.70
N CYS A 35 -11.06 -7.43 -1.63
CA CYS A 35 -12.25 -7.14 -2.44
C CYS A 35 -13.52 -6.86 -1.61
N GLN A 36 -13.39 -6.38 -0.38
CA GLN A 36 -14.52 -6.06 0.49
C GLN A 36 -15.07 -4.65 0.21
N LEU A 37 -14.20 -3.71 -0.15
CA LEU A 37 -14.55 -2.34 -0.48
C LEU A 37 -13.85 -1.90 -1.78
N PRO A 38 -14.49 -1.04 -2.59
CA PRO A 38 -13.83 -0.45 -3.74
C PRO A 38 -12.68 0.46 -3.29
N TYR A 39 -11.70 0.65 -4.18
CA TYR A 39 -10.58 1.55 -3.93
C TYR A 39 -11.08 2.98 -3.66
N PRO A 40 -10.62 3.66 -2.59
CA PRO A 40 -11.19 4.93 -2.14
C PRO A 40 -10.87 6.13 -3.06
N TYR A 41 -9.80 6.08 -3.85
CA TYR A 41 -9.32 7.21 -4.65
C TYR A 41 -9.06 6.82 -6.12
N PRO A 42 -10.04 6.26 -6.87
CA PRO A 42 -9.80 5.78 -8.22
C PRO A 42 -9.42 6.94 -9.16
N PHE A 43 -8.31 6.79 -9.87
CA PHE A 43 -7.85 7.78 -10.85
C PHE A 43 -7.86 7.17 -12.25
N LYS A 44 -8.66 7.76 -13.16
CA LYS A 44 -8.87 7.23 -14.52
C LYS A 44 -9.27 5.73 -14.56
N ARG A 45 -10.05 5.26 -13.58
CA ARG A 45 -10.48 3.85 -13.39
C ARG A 45 -9.38 2.87 -12.97
N PHE A 46 -8.19 3.36 -12.61
CA PHE A 46 -7.13 2.55 -12.04
C PHE A 46 -6.85 3.00 -10.60
N ALA A 47 -6.44 2.05 -9.75
CA ALA A 47 -5.81 2.37 -8.48
C ALA A 47 -4.34 2.66 -8.77
N GLN A 48 -3.88 3.88 -8.47
CA GLN A 48 -2.45 4.21 -8.58
C GLN A 48 -1.90 4.27 -7.17
N MET A 49 -1.01 3.34 -6.83
CA MET A 49 -0.57 3.15 -5.46
C MET A 49 0.96 3.14 -5.36
N GLY A 50 1.49 3.80 -4.35
CA GLY A 50 2.88 3.69 -3.92
C GLY A 50 2.96 2.91 -2.61
N ILE A 51 3.75 1.85 -2.57
CA ILE A 51 3.98 1.05 -1.36
C ILE A 51 5.44 1.19 -0.97
N ILE A 52 5.69 1.71 0.24
CA ILE A 52 7.02 1.75 0.84
C ILE A 52 7.08 0.64 1.88
N PHE A 53 8.07 -0.24 1.80
CA PHE A 53 8.25 -1.29 2.79
C PHE A 53 9.73 -1.51 3.13
N TRP A 54 9.97 -1.98 4.34
CA TRP A 54 11.31 -2.23 4.88
C TRP A 54 11.25 -3.36 5.90
N HIS A 55 12.39 -4.03 6.11
CA HIS A 55 12.53 -4.95 7.23
C HIS A 55 12.90 -4.19 8.50
N PRO A 56 12.33 -4.55 9.68
CA PRO A 56 12.68 -3.92 10.95
C PRO A 56 14.19 -3.93 11.23
N ASP A 57 14.85 -5.04 10.89
CA ASP A 57 16.28 -5.27 11.12
C ASP A 57 17.19 -4.49 10.15
N ALA A 58 16.62 -3.88 9.11
CA ALA A 58 17.34 -3.11 8.10
C ALA A 58 16.50 -1.90 7.66
N ALA A 59 16.09 -1.06 8.62
CA ALA A 59 15.19 0.08 8.40
C ALA A 59 15.71 1.12 7.38
N GLU A 60 17.02 1.12 7.15
CA GLU A 60 17.72 1.99 6.20
C GLU A 60 17.51 1.54 4.74
N LYS A 61 17.20 0.26 4.55
CA LYS A 61 16.91 -0.34 3.25
C LYS A 61 15.41 -0.29 3.00
N GLN A 62 14.97 0.84 2.48
CA GLN A 62 13.58 1.07 2.09
C GLN A 62 13.39 0.73 0.62
N TYR A 63 12.37 -0.07 0.33
CA TYR A 63 11.96 -0.42 -1.02
C TYR A 63 10.65 0.31 -1.34
N VAL A 64 10.52 0.72 -2.60
CA VAL A 64 9.32 1.39 -3.11
C VAL A 64 8.76 0.62 -4.29
N TRP A 65 7.49 0.28 -4.24
CA TRP A 65 6.74 -0.32 -5.34
C TRP A 65 5.67 0.66 -5.85
N PHE A 66 5.48 0.64 -7.17
CA PHE A 66 4.41 1.38 -7.85
C PHE A 66 3.49 0.36 -8.53
N LEU A 67 2.18 0.47 -8.28
CA LEU A 67 1.14 -0.36 -8.87
C LEU A 67 0.04 0.50 -9.51
#